data_AF-A0A7J8K562-F1
#
_entry.id   AF-A0A7J8K562-F1
#
_cell.length_a   1.000
_cell.length_b   1.000
_cell.length_c   1.000
_cell.angle_alpha   90.00
_cell.angle_beta   90.00
_cell.angle_gamma   90.00
#
_symmetry.space_group_name_H-M   'P 1'
#
loop_
_entity.id
_entity.type
_entity.pdbx_description
1 polymer ?
#
loop_
_entity_poly.entity_id
_entity_poly.type
_entity_poly.pdbx_seq_one_letter_code
_entity_poly.pdbx_strand_id
1 'polypeptide(L)'
;MAAVGATASRLLRLGAARAEGRWRRLRGAGLPRGFLQPASAGDDAAQRRLVSHFTFQPDPEPREYGQTQKMNLFQAVTSALDNSLAKDPTAVIFGEDVAFGGVFRCTVGLRDKYGKDRVFNTPLCEQGIVGFGIGIAVTGTTAIAEIQFADYIFPAFDQIVNEAAKYRYRSGDLFNCGSLTIRAPWGCVGHGALYHSQSPEAFFAHCPGIKVVVPRSPFQAKGLLLSCIEDKNPCIFFEPKILYRAAGNGFLYFIFVIFLYFCLSQFKKLTSPL
;
A
#
# COMPACT_ATOMS: atom_id res chain seq x y z
N MET A 1 20.58 -5.98 -37.99
CA MET A 1 20.30 -4.62 -38.51
C MET A 1 20.77 -4.61 -39.95
N ALA A 2 20.00 -4.41 -41.02
CA ALA A 2 18.79 -3.63 -41.22
C ALA A 2 17.99 -4.23 -42.40
N ALA A 3 16.75 -4.67 -42.18
CA ALA A 3 15.82 -5.02 -43.27
C ALA A 3 14.33 -5.03 -42.86
N VAL A 4 13.99 -4.87 -41.58
CA VAL A 4 12.59 -4.94 -41.09
C VAL A 4 11.96 -3.55 -40.86
N GLY A 5 12.75 -2.46 -40.93
CA GLY A 5 12.27 -1.10 -40.63
C GLY A 5 11.53 -0.35 -41.74
N ALA A 6 11.67 -0.77 -43.01
CA ALA A 6 11.14 0.00 -44.15
C ALA A 6 9.65 -0.26 -44.45
N THR A 7 9.12 -1.44 -44.08
CA THR A 7 7.75 -1.85 -44.43
C THR A 7 6.70 -1.31 -43.45
N ALA A 8 7.05 -1.13 -42.17
CA ALA A 8 6.13 -0.61 -41.15
C ALA A 8 5.84 0.89 -41.31
N SER A 9 6.83 1.68 -41.74
CA SER A 9 6.68 3.14 -41.92
C SER A 9 5.75 3.51 -43.08
N ARG A 10 5.62 2.64 -44.10
CA ARG A 10 4.74 2.87 -45.26
C ARG A 10 3.27 2.56 -44.98
N LEU A 11 2.99 1.59 -44.09
CA LEU A 11 1.63 1.25 -43.64
C LEU A 11 1.05 2.29 -42.66
N LEU A 12 1.88 2.88 -41.80
CA LEU A 12 1.47 3.95 -40.88
C LEU A 12 1.14 5.28 -41.59
N ARG A 13 1.80 5.59 -42.71
CA ARG A 13 1.50 6.81 -43.49
C ARG A 13 0.24 6.72 -44.36
N LEU A 14 -0.20 5.52 -44.74
CA LEU A 14 -1.43 5.31 -45.51
C LEU A 14 -2.70 5.30 -44.64
N GLY A 15 -2.58 4.98 -43.34
CA GLY A 15 -3.68 5.06 -42.38
C GLY A 15 -4.04 6.49 -41.95
N ALA A 16 -3.04 7.35 -41.76
CA ALA A 16 -3.24 8.74 -41.32
C ALA A 16 -3.93 9.61 -42.38
N ALA A 17 -3.55 9.49 -43.66
CA ALA A 17 -4.15 10.28 -44.75
C ALA A 17 -5.62 9.91 -45.03
N ARG A 18 -6.03 8.66 -44.75
CA ARG A 18 -7.43 8.20 -44.92
C ARG A 18 -8.35 8.66 -43.78
N ALA A 19 -7.80 8.88 -42.58
CA ALA A 19 -8.54 9.41 -41.44
C ALA A 19 -8.81 10.92 -41.58
N GLU A 20 -7.84 11.68 -42.06
CA GLU A 20 -7.94 13.15 -42.17
C GLU A 20 -8.96 13.62 -43.23
N GLY A 21 -9.10 12.86 -44.32
CA GLY A 21 -10.10 13.11 -45.38
C GLY A 21 -11.55 12.80 -44.98
N ARG A 22 -11.77 11.94 -43.97
CA ARG A 22 -13.11 11.62 -43.44
C ARG A 22 -13.62 12.70 -42.48
N TRP A 23 -12.72 13.35 -41.74
CA TRP A 23 -13.06 14.45 -40.83
C TRP A 23 -13.29 15.80 -41.53
N ARG A 24 -12.77 16.01 -42.75
CA ARG A 24 -13.09 17.22 -43.54
C ARG A 24 -14.43 17.16 -44.29
N ARG A 25 -15.01 15.98 -44.50
CA ARG A 25 -16.31 15.82 -45.20
C ARG A 25 -17.55 15.93 -44.30
N LEU A 26 -17.38 15.98 -42.97
CA LEU A 26 -18.47 16.16 -42.02
C LEU A 26 -18.66 17.62 -41.57
N ARG A 27 -17.87 18.57 -42.09
CA ARG A 27 -18.04 20.01 -41.85
C ARG A 27 -18.89 20.76 -42.89
N GLY A 28 -19.48 20.04 -43.84
CA GLY A 28 -20.22 20.63 -44.97
C GLY A 28 -21.72 20.32 -45.04
N ALA A 29 -22.29 19.54 -44.11
CA ALA A 29 -23.72 19.25 -44.10
C ALA A 29 -24.39 20.12 -43.04
N GLY A 30 -25.15 21.12 -43.49
CA GLY A 30 -25.98 21.97 -42.62
C GLY A 30 -27.01 21.12 -41.88
N LEU A 31 -26.70 20.78 -40.63
CA LEU A 31 -27.67 20.25 -39.67
C LEU A 31 -28.27 21.43 -38.90
N PRO A 32 -29.59 21.43 -38.64
CA PRO A 32 -30.27 22.54 -37.98
C PRO A 32 -29.68 22.80 -36.59
N ARG A 33 -29.55 24.09 -36.24
CA ARG A 33 -28.99 24.62 -34.97
C ARG A 33 -29.84 24.30 -33.71
N GLY A 34 -30.45 23.12 -33.62
CA GLY A 34 -31.38 22.76 -32.56
C GLY A 34 -31.01 21.55 -31.70
N PHE A 35 -29.88 20.87 -31.94
CA PHE A 35 -29.61 19.56 -31.29
C PHE A 35 -28.40 19.54 -30.33
N LEU A 36 -27.85 20.70 -29.97
CA LEU A 36 -26.80 20.82 -28.97
C LEU A 36 -27.08 22.02 -28.06
N GLN A 37 -28.23 22.01 -27.39
CA GLN A 37 -28.31 22.68 -26.10
C GLN A 37 -27.90 21.65 -25.05
N PRO A 38 -26.93 21.95 -24.17
CA PRO A 38 -26.80 21.16 -22.96
C PRO A 38 -28.16 21.25 -22.26
N ALA A 39 -28.77 20.10 -21.99
CA ALA A 39 -29.84 20.06 -21.01
C ALA A 39 -29.30 20.82 -19.80
N SER A 40 -30.06 21.80 -19.30
CA SER A 40 -29.78 22.45 -18.04
C SER A 40 -29.68 21.34 -17.00
N ALA A 41 -28.46 20.89 -16.73
CA ALA A 41 -28.19 20.00 -15.63
C ALA A 41 -28.60 20.81 -14.41
N GLY A 42 -29.72 20.42 -13.79
CA GLY A 42 -30.03 20.88 -12.45
C GLY A 42 -28.79 20.65 -11.57
N ASP A 43 -28.60 21.53 -10.60
CA ASP A 43 -27.48 21.54 -9.64
C ASP A 43 -27.21 20.17 -8.95
N ASP A 44 -28.08 19.18 -9.11
CA ASP A 44 -27.96 17.83 -8.55
C ASP A 44 -26.78 16.98 -9.07
N ALA A 45 -26.29 17.21 -10.30
CA ALA A 45 -25.24 16.35 -10.87
C ALA A 45 -23.86 16.56 -10.22
N ALA A 46 -23.60 17.76 -9.67
CA ALA A 46 -22.36 18.08 -8.98
C ALA A 46 -22.33 17.58 -7.53
N GLN A 47 -23.46 17.12 -6.98
CA GLN A 47 -23.63 16.89 -5.55
C GLN A 47 -23.35 15.45 -5.07
N ARG A 48 -22.85 14.54 -5.93
CA ARG A 48 -22.95 13.07 -5.68
C ARG A 48 -21.66 12.24 -5.61
N ARG A 49 -20.51 12.78 -5.18
CA ARG A 49 -19.35 11.95 -4.75
C ARG A 49 -18.67 12.43 -3.46
N LEU A 50 -19.44 12.99 -2.53
CA LEU A 50 -18.96 13.38 -1.19
C LEU A 50 -19.43 12.42 -0.09
N VAL A 51 -19.93 11.24 -0.46
CA VAL A 51 -20.47 10.28 0.51
C VAL A 51 -19.40 9.25 0.82
N SER A 52 -18.82 9.33 2.02
CA SER A 52 -18.09 8.20 2.59
C SER A 52 -19.05 7.03 2.73
N HIS A 53 -18.65 5.82 2.30
CA HIS A 53 -19.50 4.63 2.44
C HIS A 53 -19.60 4.12 3.89
N PHE A 54 -18.86 4.74 4.81
CA PHE A 54 -18.87 4.44 6.24
C PHE A 54 -18.77 5.74 7.05
N THR A 55 -19.25 5.71 8.29
CA THR A 55 -19.02 6.78 9.27
C THR A 55 -18.17 6.19 10.40
N PHE A 56 -16.97 6.73 10.61
CA PHE A 56 -16.13 6.29 11.73
C PHE A 56 -16.67 6.86 13.04
N GLN A 57 -16.96 5.99 13.99
CA GLN A 57 -17.20 6.37 15.38
C GLN A 57 -15.97 5.96 16.20
N PRO A 58 -15.36 6.90 16.95
CA PRO A 58 -14.19 6.59 17.77
C PRO A 58 -14.58 5.62 18.89
N ASP A 59 -13.63 4.76 19.26
CA ASP A 59 -13.76 3.97 20.48
C ASP A 59 -13.84 4.89 21.72
N PRO A 60 -14.53 4.48 22.79
CA PRO A 60 -14.50 5.21 24.06
C PRO A 60 -13.05 5.43 24.53
N GLU A 61 -12.77 6.60 25.12
CA GLU A 61 -11.43 6.88 25.63
C GLU A 61 -11.04 5.84 26.69
N PRO A 62 -9.92 5.11 26.48
CA PRO A 62 -9.50 4.08 27.43
C PRO A 62 -9.05 4.74 28.73
N ARG A 63 -9.59 4.29 29.86
CA ARG A 63 -9.20 4.79 31.19
C ARG A 63 -8.02 4.03 31.81
N GLU A 64 -7.69 2.86 31.27
CA GLU A 64 -6.82 1.87 31.91
C GLU A 64 -5.36 1.91 31.44
N TYR A 65 -5.06 2.61 30.34
CA TYR A 65 -3.74 2.56 29.68
C TYR A 65 -2.90 3.84 29.86
N GLY A 66 -3.18 4.61 30.91
CA GLY A 66 -2.45 5.84 31.24
C GLY A 66 -2.78 7.02 30.33
N GLN A 67 -1.80 7.88 30.08
CA GLN A 67 -1.99 9.09 29.27
C GLN A 67 -2.30 8.74 27.80
N THR A 68 -3.36 9.32 27.26
CA THR A 68 -3.79 9.12 25.87
C THR A 68 -3.62 10.39 25.04
N GLN A 69 -3.50 10.22 23.72
CA GLN A 69 -3.53 11.31 22.75
C GLN A 69 -4.42 10.92 21.58
N LYS A 70 -5.13 11.89 20.99
CA LYS A 70 -5.92 11.67 19.78
C LYS A 70 -4.99 11.40 18.60
N MET A 71 -5.17 10.25 17.97
CA MET A 71 -4.41 9.82 16.80
C MET A 71 -5.37 9.31 15.73
N ASN A 72 -5.05 9.60 14.47
CA ASN A 72 -5.61 8.83 13.35
C ASN A 72 -4.88 7.48 13.22
N LEU A 73 -5.31 6.63 12.29
CA LEU A 73 -4.80 5.25 12.23
C LEU A 73 -3.31 5.21 11.85
N PHE A 74 -2.83 6.05 10.92
CA PHE A 74 -1.41 6.02 10.55
C PHE A 74 -0.53 6.50 11.71
N GLN A 75 -0.98 7.50 12.48
CA GLN A 75 -0.27 7.97 13.68
C GLN A 75 -0.21 6.89 14.77
N ALA A 76 -1.29 6.13 14.95
CA ALA A 76 -1.31 5.01 15.88
C ALA A 76 -0.34 3.89 15.46
N VAL A 77 -0.24 3.61 14.15
CA VAL A 77 0.79 2.71 13.60
C VAL A 77 2.19 3.25 13.88
N THR A 78 2.47 4.53 13.60
CA THR A 78 3.76 5.15 13.95
C THR A 78 4.06 5.03 15.44
N SER A 79 3.08 5.25 16.32
CA SER A 79 3.24 5.13 17.77
C SER A 79 3.55 3.70 18.21
N ALA A 80 2.93 2.69 17.60
CA ALA A 80 3.26 1.28 17.84
C ALA A 80 4.70 0.96 17.43
N LEU A 81 5.09 1.37 16.21
CA LEU A 81 6.43 1.15 15.68
C LEU A 81 7.50 1.84 16.53
N ASP A 82 7.26 3.09 16.91
CA ASP A 82 8.12 3.85 17.83
C ASP A 82 8.31 3.08 19.14
N ASN A 83 7.21 2.63 19.77
CA ASN A 83 7.29 1.87 21.02
C ASN A 83 8.08 0.55 20.86
N SER A 84 7.90 -0.17 19.74
CA SER A 84 8.67 -1.38 19.44
C SER A 84 10.16 -1.10 19.28
N LEU A 85 10.54 -0.09 18.49
CA LEU A 85 11.93 0.28 18.28
C LEU A 85 12.61 0.78 19.57
N ALA A 86 11.87 1.48 20.44
CA ALA A 86 12.39 1.96 21.73
C ALA A 86 12.70 0.83 22.70
N LYS A 87 11.80 -0.16 22.81
CA LYS A 87 11.92 -1.24 23.81
C LYS A 87 12.79 -2.40 23.35
N ASP A 88 12.83 -2.67 22.05
CA ASP A 88 13.56 -3.78 21.46
C ASP A 88 14.71 -3.20 20.62
N PRO A 89 15.96 -3.29 21.08
CA PRO A 89 17.11 -2.75 20.34
C PRO A 89 17.40 -3.53 19.04
N THR A 90 16.87 -4.74 18.90
CA THR A 90 17.05 -5.57 17.70
C THR A 90 16.08 -5.16 16.58
N ALA A 91 14.93 -4.56 16.92
CA ALA A 91 13.88 -4.32 15.94
C ALA A 91 14.33 -3.44 14.77
N VAL A 92 14.00 -3.87 13.55
CA VAL A 92 14.25 -3.11 12.33
C VAL A 92 12.98 -3.02 11.48
N ILE A 93 12.83 -1.89 10.78
CA ILE A 93 11.76 -1.61 9.83
C ILE A 93 12.36 -1.44 8.45
N PHE A 94 11.81 -2.16 7.48
CA PHE A 94 12.29 -2.09 6.11
C PHE A 94 11.17 -2.35 5.11
N GLY A 95 11.36 -1.83 3.91
CA GLY A 95 10.42 -1.93 2.81
C GLY A 95 10.66 -0.82 1.80
N GLU A 96 9.77 -0.69 0.84
CA GLU A 96 9.87 0.38 -0.14
C GLU A 96 9.52 1.73 0.48
N ASP A 97 10.42 2.70 0.33
CA ASP A 97 10.16 4.11 0.63
C ASP A 97 9.84 4.42 2.12
N VAL A 98 10.08 3.48 3.03
CA VAL A 98 9.86 3.65 4.48
C VAL A 98 10.79 4.67 5.13
N ALA A 99 11.97 4.93 4.56
CA ALA A 99 13.01 5.77 5.16
C ALA A 99 12.61 7.24 5.28
N PHE A 100 11.88 7.80 4.30
CA PHE A 100 11.41 9.18 4.38
C PHE A 100 10.08 9.31 5.15
N GLY A 101 9.48 8.18 5.51
CA GLY A 101 8.23 8.10 6.26
C GLY A 101 7.13 7.24 5.63
N GLY A 102 7.39 6.66 4.45
CA GLY A 102 6.42 5.83 3.73
C GLY A 102 5.35 6.66 3.01
N VAL A 103 4.74 6.07 1.97
CA VAL A 103 3.74 6.75 1.14
C VAL A 103 2.46 7.11 1.91
N PHE A 104 2.17 6.39 3.00
CA PHE A 104 1.06 6.67 3.92
C PHE A 104 1.47 7.37 5.22
N ARG A 105 2.73 7.78 5.36
CA ARG A 105 3.31 8.44 6.54
C ARG A 105 3.43 7.58 7.81
N CYS A 106 3.26 6.26 7.72
CA CYS A 106 3.31 5.37 8.88
C CYS A 106 4.68 5.32 9.58
N THR A 107 5.78 5.67 8.91
CA THR A 107 7.15 5.59 9.45
C THR A 107 7.85 6.94 9.57
N VAL A 108 7.12 8.06 9.48
CA VAL A 108 7.69 9.42 9.55
C VAL A 108 8.45 9.62 10.86
N GLY A 109 9.67 10.18 10.76
CA GLY A 109 10.53 10.51 11.90
C GLY A 109 11.23 9.33 12.57
N LEU A 110 10.85 8.08 12.26
CA LEU A 110 11.45 6.90 12.89
C LEU A 110 12.92 6.73 12.50
N ARG A 111 13.27 6.99 11.24
CA ARG A 111 14.66 6.92 10.78
C ARG A 111 15.56 7.95 11.47
N ASP A 112 15.08 9.17 11.64
CA ASP A 112 15.85 10.23 12.31
C ASP A 112 16.06 9.90 13.78
N LYS A 113 15.07 9.26 14.42
CA LYS A 113 15.11 8.87 15.84
C LYS A 113 15.95 7.62 16.11
N TYR A 114 15.85 6.60 15.26
CA TYR A 114 16.45 5.26 15.51
C TYR A 114 17.63 4.92 14.60
N GLY A 115 17.95 5.80 13.65
CA GLY A 115 19.08 5.63 12.75
C GLY A 115 18.74 4.88 11.46
N LYS A 116 19.59 5.12 10.45
CA LYS A 116 19.47 4.54 9.11
C LYS A 116 19.59 3.01 9.08
N ASP A 117 20.25 2.41 10.07
CA ASP A 117 20.47 0.96 10.13
C ASP A 117 19.24 0.21 10.68
N ARG A 118 18.31 0.95 11.33
CA ARG A 118 17.07 0.38 11.89
C ARG A 118 15.83 0.70 11.07
N VAL A 119 15.86 1.76 10.26
CA VAL A 119 14.75 2.14 9.37
C VAL A 119 15.30 2.47 7.97
N PHE A 120 15.18 1.52 7.05
CA PHE A 120 15.85 1.58 5.74
C PHE A 120 14.98 1.13 4.58
N ASN A 121 15.27 1.69 3.40
CA ASN A 121 14.63 1.29 2.16
C ASN A 121 15.24 -0.01 1.63
N THR A 122 14.40 -0.86 1.05
CA THR A 122 14.83 -1.99 0.24
C THR A 122 14.81 -1.63 -1.25
N PRO A 123 15.46 -2.44 -2.11
CA PRO A 123 15.10 -2.51 -3.53
C PRO A 123 13.60 -2.80 -3.69
N LEU A 124 13.07 -2.44 -4.86
CA LEU A 124 11.66 -2.65 -5.21
C LEU A 124 11.45 -4.12 -5.62
N CYS A 125 11.20 -4.97 -4.63
CA CYS A 125 11.09 -6.41 -4.82
C CYS A 125 10.44 -7.07 -3.60
N GLU A 126 9.14 -7.33 -3.65
CA GLU A 126 8.37 -7.82 -2.49
C GLU A 126 8.79 -9.22 -2.03
N GLN A 127 9.11 -10.12 -2.98
CA GLN A 127 9.69 -11.42 -2.64
C GLN A 127 11.01 -11.28 -1.88
N GLY A 128 11.83 -10.28 -2.26
CA GLY A 128 13.08 -9.97 -1.59
C GLY A 128 12.85 -9.39 -0.19
N ILE A 129 11.88 -8.48 -0.05
CA ILE A 129 11.48 -7.89 1.24
C ILE A 129 11.10 -8.98 2.23
N VAL A 130 10.20 -9.89 1.86
CA VAL A 130 9.74 -10.93 2.79
C VAL A 130 10.84 -11.96 3.06
N GLY A 131 11.53 -12.44 2.03
CA GLY A 131 12.63 -13.41 2.21
C GLY A 131 13.76 -12.86 3.08
N PHE A 132 14.11 -11.59 2.90
CA PHE A 132 15.07 -10.89 3.76
C PHE A 132 14.58 -10.77 5.21
N GLY A 133 13.30 -10.44 5.40
CA GLY A 133 12.69 -10.38 6.73
C GLY A 133 12.67 -11.73 7.45
N ILE A 134 12.40 -12.82 6.73
CA ILE A 134 12.52 -14.19 7.27
C ILE A 134 13.95 -14.43 7.75
N GLY A 135 14.95 -14.11 6.93
CA GLY A 135 16.36 -14.26 7.29
C GLY A 135 16.75 -13.50 8.57
N ILE A 136 16.30 -12.25 8.70
CA ILE A 136 16.49 -11.44 9.92
C ILE A 136 15.81 -12.12 11.12
N ALA A 137 14.57 -12.57 10.97
CA ALA A 137 13.81 -13.17 12.06
C ALA A 137 14.43 -14.49 12.56
N VAL A 138 15.07 -15.25 11.65
CA VAL A 138 15.77 -16.50 12.00
C VAL A 138 16.96 -16.26 12.93
N THR A 139 17.60 -15.08 12.89
CA THR A 139 18.67 -14.73 13.83
C THR A 139 18.16 -14.29 15.20
N GLY A 140 16.84 -14.26 15.41
CA GLY A 140 16.20 -13.77 16.64
C GLY A 140 15.97 -12.26 16.68
N THR A 141 16.26 -11.55 15.59
CA THR A 141 16.05 -10.10 15.45
C THR A 141 14.59 -9.83 15.08
N THR A 142 13.98 -8.78 15.64
CA THR A 142 12.61 -8.41 15.26
C THR A 142 12.57 -7.73 13.88
N ALA A 143 11.87 -8.35 12.93
CA ALA A 143 11.79 -7.91 11.55
C ALA A 143 10.38 -7.37 11.24
N ILE A 144 10.28 -6.07 10.94
CA ILE A 144 9.00 -5.42 10.62
C ILE A 144 9.04 -4.98 9.14
N ALA A 145 8.53 -5.83 8.27
CA ALA A 145 8.50 -5.61 6.83
C ALA A 145 7.26 -4.80 6.41
N GLU A 146 7.41 -3.78 5.56
CA GLU A 146 6.30 -3.10 4.88
C GLU A 146 6.19 -3.59 3.43
N ILE A 147 4.99 -4.06 3.07
CA ILE A 147 4.57 -4.21 1.68
C ILE A 147 3.68 -3.01 1.34
N GLN A 148 4.01 -2.28 0.28
CA GLN A 148 3.48 -0.92 0.06
C GLN A 148 1.95 -0.89 -0.16
N PHE A 149 1.37 -1.95 -0.73
CA PHE A 149 -0.07 -2.22 -0.78
C PHE A 149 -0.32 -3.71 -0.66
N ALA A 150 -1.38 -4.13 0.03
CA ALA A 150 -1.75 -5.55 0.10
C ALA A 150 -1.97 -6.18 -1.28
N ASP A 151 -2.35 -5.38 -2.27
CA ASP A 151 -2.44 -5.75 -3.69
C ASP A 151 -1.10 -6.26 -4.28
N TYR A 152 0.04 -5.80 -3.74
CA TYR A 152 1.39 -6.14 -4.18
C TYR A 152 2.06 -7.21 -3.33
N ILE A 153 1.33 -7.88 -2.43
CA ILE A 153 1.90 -8.94 -1.60
C ILE A 153 2.13 -10.25 -2.36
N PHE A 154 1.50 -10.43 -3.51
CA PHE A 154 1.49 -11.70 -4.25
C PHE A 154 2.86 -12.15 -4.79
N PRO A 155 3.79 -11.29 -5.23
CA PRO A 155 5.16 -11.71 -5.52
C PRO A 155 5.84 -12.37 -4.31
N ALA A 156 5.50 -11.96 -3.09
CA ALA A 156 6.01 -12.57 -1.87
C ALA A 156 5.23 -13.80 -1.38
N PHE A 157 4.17 -14.22 -2.10
CA PHE A 157 3.27 -15.28 -1.64
C PHE A 157 4.00 -16.59 -1.36
N ASP A 158 4.96 -16.97 -2.20
CA ASP A 158 5.77 -18.18 -1.98
C ASP A 158 6.62 -18.09 -0.69
N GLN A 159 7.30 -16.96 -0.45
CA GLN A 159 8.05 -16.72 0.78
C GLN A 159 7.15 -16.74 2.02
N ILE A 160 5.92 -16.23 1.92
CA ILE A 160 4.97 -16.27 3.04
C ILE A 160 4.49 -17.70 3.29
N VAL A 161 4.00 -18.38 2.26
CA VAL A 161 3.26 -19.64 2.37
C VAL A 161 4.18 -20.84 2.54
N ASN A 162 5.25 -20.93 1.77
CA ASN A 162 6.15 -22.08 1.78
C ASN A 162 7.32 -21.92 2.75
N GLU A 163 7.82 -20.70 2.92
CA GLU A 163 8.96 -20.44 3.82
C GLU A 163 8.48 -20.02 5.22
N ALA A 164 7.91 -18.82 5.39
CA ALA A 164 7.59 -18.27 6.70
C ALA A 164 6.62 -19.16 7.50
N ALA A 165 5.48 -19.53 6.91
CA ALA A 165 4.44 -20.31 7.58
C ALA A 165 4.93 -21.69 8.07
N LYS A 166 5.84 -22.30 7.30
CA LYS A 166 6.31 -23.67 7.58
C LYS A 166 7.64 -23.70 8.31
N TYR A 167 8.30 -22.56 8.54
CA TYR A 167 9.68 -22.48 9.03
C TYR A 167 9.90 -23.21 10.35
N ARG A 168 9.00 -23.00 11.31
CA ARG A 168 9.04 -23.67 12.63
C ARG A 168 8.70 -25.16 12.53
N TYR A 169 7.68 -25.49 11.75
CA TYR A 169 7.19 -26.86 11.61
C TYR A 169 8.23 -27.76 10.91
N ARG A 170 8.78 -27.32 9.78
CA ARG A 170 9.72 -28.10 8.97
C ARG A 170 11.07 -28.35 9.65
N SER A 171 11.42 -27.53 10.63
CA SER A 171 12.68 -27.63 11.37
C SER A 171 12.55 -28.40 12.69
N GLY A 172 11.33 -28.83 13.08
CA GLY A 172 11.10 -29.40 14.41
C GLY A 172 11.43 -28.41 15.53
N ASP A 173 11.14 -27.12 15.31
CA ASP A 173 11.46 -25.99 16.20
C ASP A 173 12.95 -25.65 16.36
N LEU A 174 13.86 -26.29 15.60
CA LEU A 174 15.29 -25.92 15.61
C LEU A 174 15.54 -24.50 15.07
N PHE A 175 14.71 -24.04 14.14
CA PHE A 175 14.74 -22.69 13.59
C PHE A 175 13.33 -22.15 13.43
N ASN A 176 13.14 -20.83 13.63
CA ASN A 176 11.86 -20.18 13.42
C ASN A 176 12.02 -18.74 12.98
N CYS A 177 11.00 -18.18 12.31
CA CYS A 177 10.92 -16.77 11.94
C CYS A 177 9.78 -16.08 12.72
N GLY A 178 9.64 -16.41 14.01
CA GLY A 178 8.52 -15.96 14.83
C GLY A 178 8.50 -14.45 15.06
N SER A 179 9.66 -13.79 15.00
CA SER A 179 9.81 -12.34 15.17
C SER A 179 9.59 -11.52 13.89
N LEU A 180 8.95 -12.11 12.88
CA LEU A 180 8.58 -11.44 11.62
C LEU A 180 7.14 -10.91 11.69
N THR A 181 6.98 -9.62 11.43
CA THR A 181 5.68 -9.00 11.12
C THR A 181 5.73 -8.36 9.75
N ILE A 182 4.80 -8.74 8.87
CA ILE A 182 4.58 -8.13 7.56
C ILE A 182 3.35 -7.23 7.68
N ARG A 183 3.51 -5.93 7.42
CA ARG A 183 2.40 -4.97 7.44
C ARG A 183 2.13 -4.40 6.06
N ALA A 184 0.85 -4.23 5.73
CA ALA A 184 0.44 -3.77 4.40
C ALA A 184 -0.88 -2.95 4.42
N PRO A 185 -0.96 -1.84 3.68
CA PRO A 185 -2.22 -1.11 3.46
C PRO A 185 -3.27 -1.98 2.74
N TRP A 186 -4.46 -2.05 3.31
CA TRP A 186 -5.51 -3.03 2.95
C TRP A 186 -6.86 -2.37 2.66
N GLY A 187 -7.69 -3.03 1.86
CA GLY A 187 -9.10 -2.69 1.68
C GLY A 187 -9.36 -1.60 0.65
N CYS A 188 -10.64 -1.38 0.34
CA CYS A 188 -11.06 -0.38 -0.63
C CYS A 188 -10.73 1.05 -0.17
N VAL A 189 -10.64 1.98 -1.13
CA VAL A 189 -10.36 3.40 -0.83
C VAL A 189 -11.20 4.36 -1.69
N GLY A 190 -12.32 3.87 -2.22
CA GLY A 190 -13.24 4.62 -3.10
C GLY A 190 -12.81 4.70 -4.57
N HIS A 191 -11.50 4.84 -4.84
CA HIS A 191 -11.00 5.04 -6.20
C HIS A 191 -9.68 4.29 -6.51
N GLY A 192 -9.40 3.21 -5.77
CA GLY A 192 -8.17 2.43 -5.91
C GLY A 192 -8.14 1.44 -7.09
N ALA A 193 -9.28 1.22 -7.74
CA ALA A 193 -9.46 0.25 -8.83
C ALA A 193 -8.87 -1.14 -8.46
N LEU A 194 -8.21 -1.81 -9.41
CA LEU A 194 -7.78 -3.22 -9.28
C LEU A 194 -6.61 -3.43 -8.31
N TYR A 195 -5.70 -2.46 -8.19
CA TYR A 195 -4.39 -2.66 -7.57
C TYR A 195 -4.13 -1.75 -6.36
N HIS A 196 -5.17 -1.09 -5.84
CA HIS A 196 -5.09 -0.36 -4.57
C HIS A 196 -6.35 -0.56 -3.71
N SER A 197 -7.08 -1.66 -3.90
CA SER A 197 -8.38 -1.90 -3.24
C SER A 197 -8.57 -3.32 -2.71
N GLN A 198 -7.62 -4.22 -2.94
CA GLN A 198 -7.79 -5.62 -2.61
C GLN A 198 -7.81 -5.87 -1.10
N SER A 199 -8.47 -6.98 -0.75
CA SER A 199 -8.58 -7.53 0.60
C SER A 199 -8.17 -9.02 0.52
N PRO A 200 -6.87 -9.34 0.56
CA PRO A 200 -6.36 -10.68 0.22
C PRO A 200 -6.31 -11.66 1.41
N GLU A 201 -6.91 -11.34 2.55
CA GLU A 201 -6.84 -12.15 3.78
C GLU A 201 -7.28 -13.61 3.58
N ALA A 202 -8.25 -13.86 2.69
CA ALA A 202 -8.72 -15.21 2.40
C ALA A 202 -7.65 -16.11 1.76
N PHE A 203 -6.74 -15.56 0.95
CA PHE A 203 -5.61 -16.31 0.39
C PHE A 203 -4.67 -16.81 1.49
N PHE A 204 -4.53 -16.03 2.57
CA PHE A 204 -3.66 -16.35 3.70
C PHE A 204 -4.39 -17.16 4.78
N ALA A 205 -5.71 -17.06 4.89
CA ALA A 205 -6.51 -17.80 5.86
C ALA A 205 -6.43 -19.32 5.65
N HIS A 206 -6.12 -19.79 4.43
CA HIS A 206 -5.92 -21.21 4.12
C HIS A 206 -4.47 -21.70 4.32
N CYS A 207 -3.60 -20.91 4.94
CA CYS A 207 -2.20 -21.26 5.16
C CYS A 207 -1.90 -21.45 6.66
N PRO A 208 -1.83 -22.71 7.17
CA PRO A 208 -1.42 -22.96 8.54
C PRO A 208 0.00 -22.47 8.82
N GLY A 209 0.20 -21.80 9.96
CA GLY A 209 1.51 -21.35 10.44
C GLY A 209 1.76 -19.85 10.39
N ILE A 210 0.85 -19.08 9.80
CA ILE A 210 0.83 -17.60 9.86
C ILE A 210 -0.39 -17.11 10.64
N LYS A 211 -0.29 -15.92 11.23
CA LYS A 211 -1.42 -15.20 11.82
C LYS A 211 -1.78 -14.01 10.92
N VAL A 212 -3.08 -13.81 10.67
CA VAL A 212 -3.58 -12.69 9.85
C VAL A 212 -4.46 -11.80 10.73
N VAL A 213 -4.16 -10.51 10.79
CA VAL A 213 -4.77 -9.56 11.73
C VAL A 213 -5.20 -8.29 11.00
N VAL A 214 -6.41 -7.80 11.28
CA VAL A 214 -6.98 -6.56 10.71
C VAL A 214 -7.61 -5.72 11.83
N PRO A 215 -7.13 -4.50 12.13
CA PRO A 215 -7.74 -3.61 13.11
C PRO A 215 -8.90 -2.81 12.51
N ARG A 216 -9.79 -2.29 13.35
CA ARG A 216 -10.88 -1.39 12.92
C ARG A 216 -10.68 0.10 13.24
N SER A 217 -9.73 0.44 14.10
CA SER A 217 -9.59 1.78 14.68
C SER A 217 -8.15 2.08 15.08
N PRO A 218 -7.77 3.35 15.35
CA PRO A 218 -6.43 3.70 15.80
C PRO A 218 -6.03 2.99 17.11
N PHE A 219 -6.94 2.90 18.09
CA PHE A 219 -6.68 2.20 19.35
C PHE A 219 -6.38 0.72 19.12
N GLN A 220 -7.25 0.04 18.37
CA GLN A 220 -7.08 -1.36 18.00
C GLN A 220 -5.81 -1.57 17.17
N ALA A 221 -5.51 -0.67 16.23
CA ALA A 221 -4.33 -0.78 15.37
C ALA A 221 -3.04 -0.76 16.18
N LYS A 222 -2.92 0.15 17.16
CA LYS A 222 -1.73 0.20 18.02
C LYS A 222 -1.57 -1.08 18.83
N GLY A 223 -2.61 -1.52 19.53
CA GLY A 223 -2.54 -2.69 20.41
C GLY A 223 -2.30 -3.99 19.64
N LEU A 224 -3.03 -4.19 18.52
CA LEU A 224 -2.88 -5.39 17.69
C LEU A 224 -1.55 -5.43 16.96
N LEU A 225 -1.03 -4.29 16.47
CA LEU A 225 0.29 -4.27 15.83
C LEU A 225 1.41 -4.57 16.83
N LEU A 226 1.36 -4.01 18.04
CA LEU A 226 2.29 -4.36 19.11
C LEU A 226 2.22 -5.86 19.42
N SER A 227 1.00 -6.41 19.51
CA SER A 227 0.80 -7.84 19.73
C SER A 227 1.41 -8.68 18.60
N CYS A 228 1.23 -8.31 17.33
CA CYS A 228 1.86 -9.00 16.20
C CYS A 228 3.39 -8.97 16.26
N ILE A 229 3.97 -7.81 16.60
CA ILE A 229 5.43 -7.64 16.69
C ILE A 229 6.03 -8.50 17.81
N GLU A 230 5.29 -8.69 18.90
CA GLU A 230 5.73 -9.46 20.06
C GLU A 230 5.44 -10.96 19.96
N ASP A 231 4.45 -11.33 19.15
CA ASP A 231 4.04 -12.71 18.92
C ASP A 231 5.22 -13.55 18.41
N LYS A 232 5.22 -14.85 18.74
CA LYS A 232 6.27 -15.77 18.32
C LYS A 232 5.89 -16.55 17.06
N ASN A 233 5.05 -15.97 16.20
CA ASN A 233 4.67 -16.54 14.91
C ASN A 233 4.71 -15.44 13.84
N PRO A 234 5.05 -15.78 12.59
CA PRO A 234 5.01 -14.81 11.51
C PRO A 234 3.59 -14.24 11.36
N CYS A 235 3.47 -12.92 11.49
CA CYS A 235 2.21 -12.21 11.46
C CYS A 235 2.07 -11.38 10.18
N ILE A 236 0.88 -11.36 9.59
CA ILE A 236 0.46 -10.41 8.56
C ILE A 236 -0.53 -9.44 9.20
N PHE A 237 -0.19 -8.16 9.19
CA PHE A 237 -0.99 -7.09 9.74
C PHE A 237 -1.50 -6.18 8.62
N PHE A 238 -2.79 -6.28 8.33
CA PHE A 238 -3.42 -5.48 7.29
C PHE A 238 -4.00 -4.19 7.87
N GLU A 239 -3.63 -3.05 7.30
CA GLU A 239 -4.01 -1.72 7.79
C GLU A 239 -5.08 -1.11 6.87
N PRO A 240 -6.35 -0.94 7.31
CA PRO A 240 -7.40 -0.41 6.44
C PRO A 240 -7.08 1.02 5.97
N LYS A 241 -6.64 1.14 4.71
CA LYS A 241 -6.01 2.37 4.22
C LYS A 241 -6.96 3.56 4.16
N ILE A 242 -8.24 3.29 3.99
CA ILE A 242 -9.31 4.30 4.04
C ILE A 242 -9.43 4.94 5.44
N LEU A 243 -8.98 4.26 6.49
CA LEU A 243 -9.05 4.75 7.87
C LEU A 243 -7.82 5.56 8.29
N TYR A 244 -6.73 5.58 7.50
CA TYR A 244 -5.50 6.30 7.87
C TYR A 244 -5.76 7.75 8.28
N ARG A 245 -6.73 8.44 7.64
CA ARG A 245 -7.06 9.84 7.91
C ARG A 245 -8.52 10.09 8.27
N ALA A 246 -9.33 9.04 8.48
CA ALA A 246 -10.79 9.16 8.61
C ALA A 246 -11.27 9.96 9.84
N ALA A 247 -10.45 10.09 10.88
CA ALA A 247 -10.78 10.81 12.11
C ALA A 247 -10.18 12.24 12.20
N GLY A 248 -9.57 12.76 11.12
CA GLY A 248 -9.03 14.13 11.06
C GLY A 248 -9.74 14.99 10.02
N ASN A 249 -9.91 16.28 10.29
CA ASN A 249 -10.45 17.26 9.33
C ASN A 249 -9.58 17.29 8.06
N GLY A 250 -10.02 16.63 6.99
CA GLY A 250 -9.31 16.62 5.71
C GLY A 250 -9.39 15.30 4.95
N PHE A 251 -10.60 14.77 4.78
CA PHE A 251 -10.85 13.57 3.98
C PHE A 251 -11.29 14.00 2.59
N LEU A 252 -10.37 14.13 1.61
CA LEU A 252 -10.65 13.78 0.20
C LEU A 252 -9.52 14.01 -0.84
N TYR A 253 -8.45 14.77 -0.58
CA TYR A 253 -7.55 15.19 -1.68
C TYR A 253 -6.20 14.47 -1.80
N PHE A 254 -5.86 13.56 -0.89
CA PHE A 254 -4.45 13.15 -0.71
C PHE A 254 -4.00 11.97 -1.59
N ILE A 255 -4.92 11.10 -2.06
CA ILE A 255 -4.52 9.83 -2.69
C ILE A 255 -4.18 10.00 -4.18
N PHE A 256 -4.74 11.00 -4.87
CA PHE A 256 -4.35 11.31 -6.26
C PHE A 256 -2.87 11.74 -6.34
N VAL A 257 -2.35 12.38 -5.29
CA VAL A 257 -0.94 12.78 -5.19
C VAL A 257 -0.02 11.56 -5.02
N ILE A 258 -0.46 10.53 -4.28
CA ILE A 258 0.32 9.28 -4.09
C ILE A 258 0.49 8.54 -5.43
N PHE A 259 -0.54 8.49 -6.27
CA PHE A 259 -0.46 7.85 -7.59
C PHE A 259 0.57 8.56 -8.50
N LEU A 260 0.55 9.90 -8.53
CA LEU A 260 1.52 10.68 -9.30
C LEU A 260 2.94 10.48 -8.76
N TYR A 261 3.11 10.45 -7.43
CA TYR A 261 4.41 10.25 -6.80
C TYR A 261 4.97 8.84 -7.02
N PHE A 262 4.12 7.80 -6.95
CA PHE A 262 4.54 6.43 -7.27
C PHE A 262 4.94 6.34 -8.74
N CYS A 263 4.09 6.72 -9.70
CA CYS A 263 4.46 6.71 -11.11
C CYS A 263 5.74 7.50 -11.40
N LEU A 264 5.94 8.67 -10.77
CA LEU A 264 7.14 9.48 -10.94
C LEU A 264 8.38 8.88 -10.26
N SER A 265 8.24 8.25 -9.09
CA SER A 265 9.32 7.55 -8.38
C SER A 265 9.76 6.32 -9.17
N GLN A 266 8.80 5.54 -9.68
CA GLN A 266 9.02 4.39 -10.55
C GLN A 266 9.72 4.80 -11.85
N PHE A 267 9.25 5.88 -12.48
CA PHE A 267 9.87 6.40 -13.71
C PHE A 267 11.31 6.86 -13.47
N LYS A 268 11.58 7.57 -12.37
CA LYS A 268 12.95 8.02 -12.03
C LYS A 268 13.90 6.85 -11.80
N LYS A 269 13.47 5.78 -11.11
CA LYS A 269 14.29 4.57 -10.87
C LYS A 269 14.60 3.79 -12.16
N LEU A 270 13.73 3.85 -13.17
CA LEU A 270 13.94 3.21 -14.49
C LEU A 270 14.83 4.04 -15.43
N THR A 271 14.99 5.34 -15.18
CA THR A 271 15.74 6.26 -16.06
C THR A 271 17.10 6.69 -15.51
N SER A 272 17.48 6.28 -14.30
CA SER A 272 18.83 6.58 -13.77
C SER A 272 19.88 5.73 -14.49
N PRO A 273 20.93 6.34 -15.08
CA PRO A 273 22.04 5.57 -15.64
C PRO A 273 22.73 4.79 -14.51
N LEU A 274 23.11 3.54 -14.83
CA LEU A 274 23.87 2.63 -13.97
C LEU A 274 25.18 3.25 -13.50
#